data_AF-A0A630PPY7-F1
#
_entry.id   AF-A0A630PPY7-F1
#
_cell.length_a   1.000
_cell.length_b   1.000
_cell.length_c   1.000
_cell.angle_alpha   90.00
_cell.angle_beta   90.00
_cell.angle_gamma   90.00
#
_symmetry.space_group_name_H-M   'P 1'
#
loop_
_entity.id
_entity.type
_entity.pdbx_description
1 polymer ?
#
loop_
_entity_poly.entity_id
_entity_poly.type
_entity_poly.pdbx_seq_one_letter_code
_entity_poly.pdbx_strand_id
1 'polypeptide(L)'
;MIVARKWPLALFLVIVTMFVFFQPKPVAAATAEAWGPYSWTDPGGATHTTALIKINGVITYCINPDLPAPYGGHNYNEGESQYGPGDKAILYYGYGGEGNQLGNSIEDYIKTYVAINNWKTGKKTQSTYSNKDPKVWKLIQHAIKEDAPNYDLKFSKTSLNSKVSDNIQKSETNKLVGNGSTE
;
A
#
# COMPACT_ATOMS: atom_id res chain seq x y z
N MET A 1 -34.50 -46.44 -36.01
CA MET A 1 -33.69 -45.27 -36.41
C MET A 1 -33.38 -44.45 -35.17
N ILE A 2 -32.15 -44.55 -34.63
CA ILE A 2 -31.72 -43.74 -33.49
C ILE A 2 -31.11 -42.46 -34.07
N VAL A 3 -31.82 -41.34 -33.91
CA VAL A 3 -31.31 -40.02 -34.29
C VAL A 3 -30.23 -39.66 -33.28
N ALA A 4 -28.97 -39.92 -33.63
CA ALA A 4 -27.83 -39.44 -32.84
C ALA A 4 -27.85 -37.90 -32.85
N ARG A 5 -28.30 -37.33 -31.74
CA ARG A 5 -28.47 -35.89 -31.51
C ARG A 5 -27.08 -35.25 -31.64
N LYS A 6 -26.80 -34.54 -32.74
CA LYS A 6 -25.50 -33.90 -33.07
C LYS A 6 -25.08 -32.74 -32.13
N TRP A 7 -25.73 -32.60 -31.00
CA TRP A 7 -25.56 -31.49 -30.05
C TRP A 7 -24.41 -31.62 -29.04
N PRO A 8 -23.87 -32.81 -28.67
CA PRO A 8 -22.85 -32.88 -27.63
C PRO A 8 -21.49 -32.39 -28.13
N LEU A 9 -21.20 -32.51 -29.43
CA LEU A 9 -19.92 -32.08 -30.00
C LEU A 9 -19.78 -30.56 -30.02
N ALA A 10 -20.87 -29.85 -30.38
CA ALA A 10 -20.90 -28.39 -30.40
C ALA A 10 -20.80 -27.80 -28.99
N LEU A 11 -21.48 -28.40 -28.01
CA LEU A 11 -21.41 -27.99 -26.61
C LEU A 11 -20.01 -28.20 -26.03
N PHE A 12 -19.36 -29.32 -26.35
CA PHE A 12 -18.00 -29.61 -25.91
C PHE A 12 -16.98 -28.59 -26.44
N LEU A 13 -17.12 -28.17 -27.70
CA LEU A 13 -16.28 -27.14 -28.32
C LEU A 13 -16.44 -25.76 -27.67
N VAL A 14 -17.66 -25.40 -27.25
CA VAL A 14 -17.93 -24.14 -26.53
C VAL A 14 -17.33 -24.16 -25.11
N ILE A 15 -17.41 -25.30 -24.41
CA ILE A 15 -16.82 -25.43 -23.07
C ILE A 15 -15.29 -25.36 -23.13
N VAL A 16 -14.68 -26.05 -24.10
CA VAL A 16 -13.21 -26.03 -24.28
C VAL A 16 -12.73 -24.62 -24.66
N THR A 17 -13.44 -23.91 -25.53
CA THR A 17 -13.07 -22.53 -25.88
C THR A 17 -13.23 -21.57 -24.71
N MET A 18 -14.30 -21.67 -23.91
CA MET A 18 -14.40 -20.90 -22.65
C MET A 18 -13.24 -21.21 -21.70
N PHE A 19 -12.83 -22.47 -21.54
CA PHE A 19 -11.70 -22.82 -20.67
C PHE A 19 -10.36 -22.22 -21.13
N VAL A 20 -10.15 -22.04 -22.44
CA VAL A 20 -8.94 -21.42 -22.98
C VAL A 20 -8.94 -19.89 -22.82
N PHE A 21 -10.10 -19.24 -22.99
CA PHE A 21 -10.22 -17.77 -22.86
C PHE A 21 -10.38 -17.28 -21.42
N PHE A 22 -10.87 -18.12 -20.51
CA PHE A 22 -11.05 -17.81 -19.08
C PHE A 22 -10.00 -18.50 -18.19
N GLN A 23 -8.79 -18.72 -18.69
CA GLN A 23 -7.71 -19.06 -17.77
C GLN A 23 -7.43 -17.85 -16.86
N PRO A 24 -7.47 -18.01 -15.52
CA PRO A 24 -7.04 -16.95 -14.62
C PRO A 24 -5.62 -16.59 -14.99
N LYS A 25 -5.38 -15.33 -15.36
CA LYS A 25 -4.02 -14.85 -15.62
C LYS A 25 -3.23 -15.11 -14.34
N PRO A 26 -2.08 -15.81 -14.40
CA PRO A 26 -1.21 -15.91 -13.24
C PRO A 26 -0.82 -14.48 -12.86
N VAL A 27 -1.32 -14.02 -11.71
CA VAL A 27 -0.85 -12.78 -11.11
C VAL A 27 0.59 -13.06 -10.73
N ALA A 28 1.52 -12.34 -11.37
CA ALA A 28 2.93 -12.46 -11.03
C ALA A 28 3.08 -12.12 -9.54
N ALA A 29 3.64 -13.05 -8.77
CA ALA A 29 3.97 -12.79 -7.38
C ALA A 29 4.88 -11.56 -7.32
N ALA A 30 4.59 -10.66 -6.37
CA ALA A 30 5.39 -9.47 -6.20
C ALA A 30 6.83 -9.89 -5.85
N THR A 31 7.81 -9.43 -6.62
CA THR A 31 9.22 -9.75 -6.37
C THR A 31 9.77 -8.77 -5.35
N ALA A 32 10.25 -9.31 -4.23
CA ALA A 32 10.87 -8.52 -3.17
C ALA A 32 12.39 -8.48 -3.34
N GLU A 33 12.96 -7.30 -3.21
CA GLU A 33 14.41 -7.06 -3.19
C GLU A 33 14.78 -6.48 -1.82
N ALA A 34 15.88 -6.95 -1.24
CA ALA A 34 16.36 -6.50 0.06
C ALA A 34 17.86 -6.20 0.03
N TRP A 35 18.26 -5.06 0.60
CA TRP A 35 19.66 -4.63 0.72
C TRP A 35 20.01 -4.28 2.17
N GLY A 36 21.26 -4.53 2.56
CA GLY A 36 21.73 -4.36 3.93
C GLY A 36 22.41 -5.63 4.46
N PRO A 37 22.43 -5.86 5.78
CA PRO A 37 21.73 -5.10 6.83
C PRO A 37 22.31 -3.69 7.04
N TYR A 38 21.47 -2.77 7.51
CA TYR A 38 21.86 -1.44 7.97
C TYR A 38 21.45 -1.26 9.42
N SER A 39 22.25 -0.50 10.17
CA SER A 39 22.07 -0.34 11.61
C SER A 39 22.15 1.11 12.04
N TRP A 40 21.36 1.45 13.06
CA TRP A 40 21.39 2.75 13.73
C TRP A 40 21.24 2.52 15.23
N THR A 41 22.03 3.24 16.03
CA THR A 41 21.99 3.17 17.50
C THR A 41 21.18 4.33 18.05
N ASP A 42 20.20 4.02 18.89
CA ASP A 42 19.32 5.02 19.47
C ASP A 42 19.95 5.77 20.66
N PRO A 43 19.32 6.87 21.15
CA PRO A 43 19.83 7.61 22.30
C PRO A 43 19.94 6.81 23.61
N GLY A 44 19.34 5.63 23.70
CA GLY A 44 19.48 4.71 24.84
C GLY A 44 20.60 3.68 24.66
N GLY A 45 21.29 3.69 23.52
CA GLY A 45 22.37 2.76 23.18
C GLY A 45 21.90 1.45 22.53
N ALA A 46 20.60 1.27 22.29
CA ALA A 46 20.10 0.08 21.60
C ALA A 46 20.31 0.20 20.09
N THR A 47 20.81 -0.86 19.46
CA THR A 47 21.03 -0.88 18.00
C THR A 47 19.85 -1.51 17.29
N HIS A 48 19.28 -0.77 16.34
CA HIS A 48 18.17 -1.17 15.49
C HIS A 48 18.73 -1.54 14.12
N THR A 49 18.50 -2.78 13.68
CA THR A 49 19.03 -3.31 12.42
C THR A 49 17.89 -3.74 11.51
N THR A 50 17.95 -3.34 10.25
CA THR A 50 16.94 -3.68 9.24
C THR A 50 17.57 -3.75 7.84
N ALA A 51 16.82 -4.30 6.88
CA ALA A 51 17.17 -4.23 5.47
C ALA A 51 16.31 -3.16 4.78
N LEU A 52 16.84 -2.49 3.77
CA LEU A 52 16.05 -1.71 2.83
C LEU A 52 15.30 -2.69 1.92
N ILE A 53 13.96 -2.67 1.97
CA ILE A 53 13.13 -3.62 1.23
C ILE A 53 12.33 -2.87 0.16
N LYS A 54 12.31 -3.41 -1.05
CA LYS A 54 11.39 -3.00 -2.12
C LYS A 54 10.58 -4.18 -2.59
N ILE A 55 9.28 -3.96 -2.78
CA ILE A 55 8.37 -4.93 -3.38
C ILE A 55 7.74 -4.26 -4.59
N ASN A 56 7.95 -4.80 -5.79
CA ASN A 56 7.52 -4.17 -7.06
C ASN A 56 7.98 -2.69 -7.20
N GLY A 57 9.20 -2.39 -6.76
CA GLY A 57 9.77 -1.04 -6.79
C GLY A 57 9.30 -0.09 -5.69
N VAL A 58 8.32 -0.49 -4.86
CA VAL A 58 7.80 0.31 -3.75
C VAL A 58 8.58 0.02 -2.47
N ILE A 59 9.05 1.06 -1.78
CA ILE A 59 9.70 0.92 -0.48
C ILE A 59 8.72 0.30 0.52
N THR A 60 9.16 -0.74 1.22
CA THR A 60 8.35 -1.47 2.22
C THR A 60 9.15 -1.64 3.49
N TYR A 61 8.45 -1.71 4.63
CA TYR A 61 9.06 -1.84 5.95
C TYR A 61 8.69 -3.17 6.58
N CYS A 62 9.66 -3.80 7.24
CA CYS A 62 9.38 -4.94 8.10
C CYS A 62 8.68 -4.44 9.39
N ILE A 63 7.52 -5.00 9.70
CA ILE A 63 6.72 -4.68 10.89
C ILE A 63 6.91 -5.70 12.03
N ASN A 64 7.69 -6.75 11.80
CA ASN A 64 8.06 -7.73 12.81
C ASN A 64 9.59 -7.89 12.83
N PRO A 65 10.30 -7.21 13.75
CA PRO A 65 11.76 -7.19 13.80
C PRO A 65 12.39 -8.57 14.08
N ASP A 66 11.62 -9.52 14.62
CA ASP A 66 12.10 -10.86 14.96
C ASP A 66 12.20 -11.78 13.73
N LEU A 67 11.65 -11.36 12.59
CA LEU A 67 11.71 -12.10 11.33
C LEU A 67 12.85 -11.57 10.44
N PRO A 68 13.57 -12.47 9.75
CA PRO A 68 14.61 -12.06 8.82
C PRO A 68 14.02 -11.28 7.63
N ALA A 69 14.79 -10.33 7.12
CA ALA A 69 14.45 -9.67 5.86
C ALA A 69 14.41 -10.68 4.69
N PRO A 70 13.60 -10.41 3.66
CA PRO A 70 13.41 -11.32 2.53
C PRO A 70 14.59 -11.27 1.54
N TYR A 71 15.77 -11.71 1.97
CA TYR A 71 16.95 -11.76 1.12
C TYR A 71 16.80 -12.80 0.00
N GLY A 72 17.18 -12.43 -1.23
CA GLY A 72 17.21 -13.37 -2.36
C GLY A 72 15.90 -13.54 -3.11
N GLY A 73 14.89 -12.68 -2.86
CA GLY A 73 13.61 -12.75 -3.56
C GLY A 73 12.61 -13.63 -2.83
N HIS A 74 11.50 -13.03 -2.43
CA HIS A 74 10.39 -13.76 -1.79
C HIS A 74 9.08 -13.41 -2.48
N ASN A 75 8.20 -14.41 -2.55
CA ASN A 75 6.83 -14.21 -2.97
C ASN A 75 5.98 -13.83 -1.76
N TYR A 76 5.16 -12.80 -1.92
CA TYR A 76 4.21 -12.36 -0.93
C TYR A 76 2.79 -12.67 -1.39
N ASN A 77 1.99 -13.25 -0.49
CA ASN A 77 0.54 -13.35 -0.69
C ASN A 77 -0.11 -11.98 -0.36
N GLU A 78 -1.33 -11.75 -0.86
CA GLU A 78 -2.12 -10.59 -0.42
C GLU A 78 -2.29 -10.64 1.10
N GLY A 79 -1.67 -9.67 1.79
CA GLY A 79 -1.70 -9.58 3.24
C GLY A 79 -3.01 -8.98 3.76
N GLU A 80 -3.28 -9.18 5.05
CA GLU A 80 -4.39 -8.48 5.71
C GLU A 80 -4.12 -6.96 5.76
N SER A 81 -5.11 -6.17 5.34
CA SER A 81 -5.03 -4.71 5.40
C SER A 81 -5.21 -4.21 6.84
N GLN A 82 -4.17 -4.34 7.66
CA GLN A 82 -4.14 -3.79 9.02
C GLN A 82 -3.33 -2.50 9.08
N TYR A 83 -3.77 -1.47 8.34
CA TYR A 83 -3.17 -0.13 8.39
C TYR A 83 -4.19 0.90 8.85
N GLY A 84 -3.94 1.50 10.02
CA GLY A 84 -4.71 2.62 10.55
C GLY A 84 -4.20 3.98 10.03
N PRO A 85 -4.91 5.07 10.32
CA PRO A 85 -4.49 6.42 9.93
C PRO A 85 -3.08 6.79 10.42
N GLY A 86 -2.71 6.38 11.63
CA GLY A 86 -1.35 6.61 12.15
C GLY A 86 -0.24 5.88 11.37
N ASP A 87 -0.51 4.68 10.85
CA ASP A 87 0.44 3.98 9.98
C ASP A 87 0.65 4.76 8.67
N LYS A 88 -0.46 5.25 8.09
CA LYS A 88 -0.43 6.07 6.88
C LYS A 88 0.38 7.35 7.10
N ALA A 89 0.21 8.03 8.23
CA ALA A 89 0.96 9.24 8.55
C ALA A 89 2.47 8.98 8.64
N ILE A 90 2.90 7.92 9.33
CA ILE A 90 4.32 7.54 9.39
C ILE A 90 4.89 7.25 8.00
N LEU A 91 4.14 6.49 7.17
CA LEU A 91 4.59 6.13 5.82
C LEU A 91 4.59 7.33 4.86
N TYR A 92 3.65 8.26 5.01
CA TYR A 92 3.55 9.46 4.17
C TYR A 92 4.68 10.45 4.46
N TYR A 93 4.95 10.74 5.75
CA TYR A 93 5.99 11.70 6.16
C TYR A 93 7.38 11.08 6.33
N GLY A 94 7.47 9.75 6.33
CA GLY A 94 8.71 8.99 6.44
C GLY A 94 9.48 8.85 5.12
N TYR A 95 10.60 8.13 5.18
CA TYR A 95 11.43 7.87 4.01
C TYR A 95 10.62 7.16 2.91
N GLY A 96 10.73 7.65 1.67
CA GLY A 96 10.05 7.10 0.51
C GLY A 96 8.56 7.49 0.40
N GLY A 97 8.01 8.20 1.38
CA GLY A 97 6.67 8.77 1.31
C GLY A 97 6.60 10.05 0.46
N GLU A 98 5.43 10.35 -0.09
CA GLU A 98 5.21 11.56 -0.91
C GLU A 98 5.44 12.85 -0.12
N GLY A 99 5.09 12.84 1.16
CA GLY A 99 5.31 13.95 2.07
C GLY A 99 6.59 13.84 2.87
N ASN A 100 7.61 13.08 2.41
CA ASN A 100 8.83 12.81 3.19
C ASN A 100 9.44 14.08 3.83
N GLN A 101 9.55 14.07 5.16
CA GLN A 101 10.13 15.16 5.95
C GLN A 101 11.39 14.75 6.73
N LEU A 102 11.90 13.54 6.55
CA LEU A 102 13.12 13.06 7.23
C LEU A 102 14.39 13.29 6.41
N GLY A 103 14.29 13.11 5.09
CA GLY A 103 15.43 13.04 4.17
C GLY A 103 15.50 11.70 3.45
N ASN A 104 16.59 11.50 2.69
CA ASN A 104 16.78 10.33 1.83
C ASN A 104 18.04 9.53 2.18
N SER A 105 18.53 9.62 3.43
CA SER A 105 19.64 8.79 3.88
C SER A 105 19.14 7.40 4.32
N ILE A 106 20.06 6.42 4.35
CA ILE A 106 19.76 5.09 4.93
C ILE A 106 19.38 5.22 6.41
N GLU A 107 19.98 6.16 7.15
CA GLU A 107 19.59 6.43 8.54
C GLU A 107 18.12 6.89 8.64
N ASP A 108 17.65 7.73 7.72
CA ASP A 108 16.24 8.17 7.67
C ASP A 108 15.29 7.00 7.40
N TYR A 109 15.68 6.08 6.52
CA TYR A 109 14.95 4.83 6.31
C TYR A 109 14.87 4.00 7.61
N ILE A 110 15.99 3.80 8.32
CA ILE A 110 16.00 3.06 9.59
C ILE A 110 15.11 3.77 10.63
N LYS A 111 15.12 5.11 10.67
CA LYS A 111 14.27 5.88 11.58
C LYS A 111 12.79 5.75 11.27
N THR A 112 12.39 5.70 9.99
CA THR A 112 11.00 5.35 9.62
C THR A 112 10.64 3.93 10.02
N TYR A 113 11.55 2.96 9.81
CA TYR A 113 11.39 1.58 10.30
C TYR A 113 11.21 1.52 11.84
N VAL A 114 11.99 2.27 12.60
CA VAL A 114 11.87 2.32 14.06
C VAL A 114 10.55 2.98 14.48
N ALA A 115 10.14 4.07 13.81
CA ALA A 115 8.88 4.74 14.11
C ALA A 115 7.67 3.83 13.88
N ILE A 116 7.61 3.10 12.76
CA ILE A 116 6.49 2.18 12.47
C ILE A 116 6.44 1.04 13.50
N ASN A 117 7.58 0.46 13.88
CA ASN A 117 7.62 -0.61 14.88
C ASN A 117 7.26 -0.13 16.29
N ASN A 118 7.70 1.08 16.68
CA ASN A 118 7.27 1.68 17.95
C ASN A 118 5.77 1.93 17.97
N TRP A 119 5.20 2.45 16.87
CA TRP A 119 3.77 2.66 16.73
C TRP A 119 2.96 1.36 16.86
N LYS A 120 3.36 0.32 16.12
CA LYS A 120 2.71 -1.01 16.12
C LYS A 120 2.81 -1.71 17.49
N THR A 121 3.88 -1.45 18.26
CA THR A 121 4.07 -2.01 19.60
C THR A 121 3.55 -1.12 20.73
N GLY A 122 2.84 -0.03 20.42
CA GLY A 122 2.23 0.86 21.41
C GLY A 122 3.20 1.84 22.10
N LYS A 123 4.46 1.92 21.65
CA LYS A 123 5.48 2.85 22.17
C LYS A 123 5.28 4.25 21.59
N LYS A 124 4.25 4.96 22.07
CA LYS A 124 3.76 6.24 21.49
C LYS A 124 4.22 7.50 22.24
N THR A 125 5.17 7.40 23.17
CA THR A 125 5.63 8.53 24.00
C THR A 125 7.16 8.62 24.02
N GLN A 126 7.72 9.75 24.46
CA GLN A 126 9.17 9.96 24.59
C GLN A 126 9.83 9.21 25.77
N SER A 127 9.08 8.41 26.53
CA SER A 127 9.68 7.50 27.52
C SER A 127 10.49 6.39 26.85
N THR A 128 10.17 6.06 25.60
CA THR A 128 10.94 5.11 24.77
C THR A 128 12.20 5.81 24.24
N TYR A 129 13.39 5.23 24.43
CA TYR A 129 14.66 5.86 24.05
C TYR A 129 14.76 6.21 22.57
N SER A 130 14.34 5.31 21.67
CA SER A 130 14.23 5.59 20.23
C SER A 130 13.37 6.80 19.89
N ASN A 131 12.30 7.05 20.65
CA ASN A 131 11.43 8.20 20.48
C ASN A 131 12.02 9.51 21.04
N LYS A 132 13.22 9.48 21.63
CA LYS A 132 13.96 10.71 21.98
C LYS A 132 14.71 11.28 20.77
N ASP A 133 14.95 10.48 19.74
CA ASP A 133 15.47 11.00 18.47
C ASP A 133 14.41 11.91 17.81
N PRO A 134 14.77 13.12 17.38
CA PRO A 134 13.80 14.10 16.89
C PRO A 134 13.10 13.66 15.60
N LYS A 135 13.77 12.89 14.73
CA LYS A 135 13.18 12.41 13.47
C LYS A 135 12.19 11.27 13.74
N VAL A 136 12.55 10.33 14.62
CA VAL A 136 11.63 9.27 15.06
C VAL A 136 10.42 9.88 15.75
N TRP A 137 10.64 10.82 16.69
CA TRP A 137 9.56 11.47 17.42
C TRP A 137 8.60 12.22 16.49
N LYS A 138 9.14 12.95 15.51
CA LYS A 138 8.33 13.68 14.54
C LYS A 138 7.35 12.78 13.80
N LEU A 139 7.77 11.59 13.37
CA LEU A 139 6.88 10.62 12.73
C LEU A 139 5.81 10.07 13.69
N ILE A 140 6.17 9.81 14.94
CA ILE A 140 5.19 9.41 15.97
C ILE A 140 4.17 10.53 16.22
N GLN A 141 4.57 11.80 16.19
CA GLN A 141 3.66 12.93 16.31
C GLN A 141 2.66 13.01 15.14
N HIS A 142 3.12 12.80 13.91
CA HIS A 142 2.24 12.67 12.75
C HIS A 142 1.24 11.50 12.93
N ALA A 143 1.71 10.34 13.39
CA ALA A 143 0.82 9.21 13.67
C ALA A 143 -0.23 9.49 14.75
N ILE A 144 0.12 10.24 15.80
CA ILE A 144 -0.81 10.64 16.86
C ILE A 144 -1.88 11.59 16.32
N LYS A 145 -1.49 12.50 15.41
CA LYS A 145 -2.40 13.46 14.79
C LYS A 145 -3.25 12.86 13.67
N GLU A 146 -2.81 11.74 13.11
CA GLU A 146 -3.45 11.09 11.96
C GLU A 146 -3.51 12.02 10.72
N ASP A 147 -2.52 12.91 10.61
CA ASP A 147 -2.48 14.04 9.65
C ASP A 147 -1.92 13.67 8.26
N ALA A 148 -1.98 12.39 7.89
CA ALA A 148 -1.70 11.99 6.52
C ALA A 148 -2.83 12.52 5.62
N PRO A 149 -2.53 13.12 4.45
CA PRO A 149 -3.57 13.56 3.53
C PRO A 149 -4.49 12.42 3.16
N ASN A 150 -5.80 12.65 3.28
CA ASN A 150 -6.82 11.78 2.73
C ASN A 150 -7.40 12.44 1.48
N TYR A 151 -7.43 11.72 0.37
CA TYR A 151 -8.00 12.21 -0.88
C TYR A 151 -9.43 11.68 -1.03
N ASP A 152 -10.40 12.44 -0.53
CA ASP A 152 -11.81 12.16 -0.80
C ASP A 152 -12.17 12.71 -2.18
N LEU A 153 -12.12 11.84 -3.19
CA LEU A 153 -12.59 12.12 -4.54
C LEU A 153 -14.07 11.74 -4.66
N LYS A 154 -14.92 12.72 -4.96
CA LYS A 154 -16.34 12.50 -5.21
C LYS A 154 -16.82 13.24 -6.44
N PHE A 155 -17.80 12.69 -7.14
CA PHE A 155 -18.53 13.45 -8.15
C PHE A 155 -19.56 14.36 -7.48
N SER A 156 -19.70 15.58 -7.99
CA SER A 156 -20.67 16.56 -7.47
C SER A 156 -22.12 16.08 -7.55
N LYS A 157 -22.40 15.14 -8.46
CA LYS A 157 -23.69 14.46 -8.62
C LYS A 157 -23.47 12.95 -8.72
N THR A 158 -24.33 12.17 -8.08
CA THR A 158 -24.35 10.69 -8.17
C THR A 158 -25.33 10.18 -9.23
N SER A 159 -26.18 11.05 -9.76
CA SER A 159 -27.11 10.77 -10.86
C SER A 159 -27.07 11.91 -11.88
N LEU A 160 -27.09 11.57 -13.17
CA LEU A 160 -27.04 12.51 -14.28
C LEU A 160 -28.18 12.24 -15.24
N ASN A 161 -28.88 13.29 -15.64
CA ASN A 161 -29.92 13.16 -16.66
C ASN A 161 -29.30 13.17 -18.05
N SER A 162 -29.86 12.35 -18.94
CA SER A 162 -29.56 12.32 -20.36
C SER A 162 -30.87 12.28 -21.12
N LYS A 163 -30.98 13.07 -22.19
CA LYS A 163 -32.14 13.10 -23.08
C LYS A 163 -31.72 13.10 -24.53
N VAL A 164 -32.57 12.55 -25.40
CA VAL A 164 -32.39 12.64 -26.85
C VAL A 164 -33.26 13.79 -27.36
N SER A 165 -32.65 14.73 -28.08
CA SER A 165 -33.31 15.84 -28.77
C SER A 165 -32.75 15.91 -30.18
N ASP A 166 -33.62 15.86 -31.19
CA ASP A 166 -33.23 16.02 -32.60
C ASP A 166 -32.15 15.02 -33.06
N ASN A 167 -32.31 13.74 -32.68
CA ASN A 167 -31.33 12.66 -32.92
C ASN A 167 -29.95 12.86 -32.25
N ILE A 168 -29.83 13.80 -31.32
CA ILE A 168 -28.60 14.05 -30.57
C ILE A 168 -28.85 13.74 -29.08
N GLN A 169 -28.00 12.90 -28.50
CA GLN A 169 -28.00 12.65 -27.05
C GLN A 169 -27.31 13.81 -26.34
N LYS A 170 -28.02 14.43 -25.39
CA LYS A 170 -27.53 15.52 -24.54
C LYS A 170 -27.55 15.06 -23.08
N SER A 171 -26.37 15.04 -22.46
CA SER A 171 -26.18 14.65 -21.06
C SER A 171 -25.74 15.84 -20.21
N GLU A 172 -26.08 15.81 -18.93
CA GLU A 172 -25.55 16.77 -17.97
C GLU A 172 -24.04 16.63 -17.77
N THR A 173 -23.35 17.75 -17.56
CA THR A 173 -21.95 17.77 -17.14
C THR A 173 -21.87 17.54 -15.63
N ASN A 174 -20.93 16.68 -15.20
CA ASN A 174 -20.60 16.46 -13.80
C ASN A 174 -19.21 17.01 -13.49
N LYS A 175 -18.97 17.38 -12.23
CA LYS A 175 -17.66 17.82 -11.74
C LYS A 175 -17.08 16.76 -10.81
N LEU A 176 -15.82 16.38 -11.02
CA LEU A 176 -15.04 15.71 -10.00
C LEU A 176 -14.62 16.75 -8.97
N VAL A 177 -14.89 16.48 -7.70
CA VAL A 177 -14.54 17.33 -6.56
C VAL A 177 -13.62 16.51 -5.66
N GLY A 178 -12.43 17.03 -5.41
CA GLY A 178 -11.52 16.50 -4.40
C GLY A 178 -11.44 17.46 -3.22
N ASN A 179 -11.70 16.97 -2.01
CA ASN A 179 -11.32 17.68 -0.80
C ASN A 179 -10.00 17.06 -0.32
N GLY A 180 -8.88 17.70 -0.62
CA GLY A 180 -7.63 17.40 0.09
C GLY A 180 -7.62 18.20 1.39
N SER A 181 -7.64 17.55 2.55
CA SER A 181 -7.33 18.22 3.81
C SER A 181 -5.87 17.92 4.18
N THR A 182 -5.13 18.99 4.44
CA THR A 182 -3.96 18.95 5.31
C THR A 182 -4.48 19.41 6.67
N GLU A 183 -4.94 18.49 7.51
CA GLU A 183 -5.30 18.82 8.90
C GLU A 183 -4.06 19.06 9.76
#